data_AF-A0A962VCK7-F1
#
_entry.id   AF-A0A962VCK7-F1
#
_cell.length_a   1.000
_cell.length_b   1.000
_cell.length_c   1.000
_cell.angle_alpha   90.00
_cell.angle_beta   90.00
_cell.angle_gamma   90.00
#
_symmetry.space_group_name_H-M   'P 1'
#
loop_
_entity.id
_entity.type
_entity.pdbx_description
1 polymer ?
#
loop_
_entity_poly.entity_id
_entity_poly.type
_entity_poly.pdbx_seq_one_letter_code
_entity_poly.pdbx_strand_id
1 'polypeptide(L)'
;ECAVIGPEDQLKGQLPLGLVVLKSGVEREPELIKKELVQAVRNKIGPVAAFKNVVIVPRLPKTRSGKVLRGTMKQIADGASYKAPATIDDPAILDEISNALRDLGYAKTS
;
A
#
# COMPACT_ATOMS: atom_id res chain seq x y z
N GLU A 1 0.20 8.25 -8.43
CA GLU A 1 -1.14 7.67 -8.12
C GLU A 1 -1.10 7.05 -6.72
N CYS A 2 -2.22 6.59 -6.15
CA CYS A 2 -2.22 5.95 -4.83
C CYS A 2 -3.36 4.94 -4.61
N ALA A 3 -3.16 4.07 -3.62
CA ALA A 3 -4.18 3.20 -3.05
C ALA A 3 -4.11 3.21 -1.53
N VAL A 4 -5.24 3.00 -0.88
CA VAL A 4 -5.30 2.76 0.57
C VAL A 4 -5.94 1.39 0.78
N ILE A 5 -5.34 0.60 1.66
CA ILE A 5 -5.84 -0.71 2.12
C ILE A 5 -5.92 -0.70 3.64
N GLY A 6 -6.69 -1.63 4.21
CA GLY A 6 -6.81 -1.81 5.66
C GLY A 6 -6.32 -3.20 6.09
N PRO A 7 -5.00 -3.44 6.19
CA PRO A 7 -4.47 -4.68 6.76
C PRO A 7 -4.91 -4.85 8.22
N GLU A 8 -4.88 -6.10 8.66
CA GLU A 8 -5.23 -6.50 10.02
C GLU A 8 -4.28 -5.88 11.06
N ASP A 9 -4.85 -5.42 12.17
CA ASP A 9 -4.12 -4.91 13.33
C ASP A 9 -4.67 -5.55 14.59
N GLN A 10 -3.80 -6.12 15.42
CA GLN A 10 -4.20 -6.91 16.59
C GLN A 10 -4.99 -6.14 17.64
N LEU A 11 -4.85 -4.80 17.69
CA LEU A 11 -5.49 -3.97 18.71
C LEU A 11 -6.71 -3.23 18.16
N LYS A 12 -6.68 -2.88 16.87
CA LYS A 12 -7.67 -1.99 16.25
C LYS A 12 -8.51 -2.67 15.17
N GLY A 13 -8.33 -3.96 14.95
CA GLY A 13 -8.96 -4.74 13.90
C GLY A 13 -8.32 -4.46 12.53
N GLN A 14 -8.39 -3.21 12.06
CA GLN A 14 -7.72 -2.79 10.82
C GLN A 14 -7.14 -1.39 10.95
N LEU A 15 -6.01 -1.15 10.29
CA LEU A 15 -5.41 0.18 10.17
C LEU A 15 -5.15 0.55 8.72
N PRO A 16 -5.41 1.81 8.30
CA PRO A 16 -5.20 2.19 6.92
C PRO A 16 -3.70 2.35 6.61
N LEU A 17 -3.30 1.74 5.49
CA LEU A 17 -1.96 1.77 4.92
C LEU A 17 -2.04 2.36 3.51
N GLY A 18 -1.27 3.43 3.27
CA GLY A 18 -1.17 4.08 1.97
C GLY A 18 -0.06 3.48 1.12
N LEU A 19 -0.37 3.12 -0.13
CA LEU A 19 0.60 2.79 -1.17
C LEU A 19 0.62 3.91 -2.20
N VAL A 20 1.78 4.50 -2.44
CA VAL A 20 1.92 5.72 -3.24
C VAL A 20 2.96 5.54 -4.33
N VAL A 21 2.58 5.90 -5.55
CA VAL A 21 3.47 5.97 -6.70
C VAL A 21 3.75 7.44 -6.97
N LEU A 22 5.03 7.82 -6.86
CA LEU A 22 5.50 9.16 -7.16
C LEU A 22 5.50 9.42 -8.68
N LYS A 23 5.41 10.70 -9.07
CA LYS A 23 5.64 11.07 -10.46
C LYS A 23 7.12 10.92 -10.79
N SER A 24 7.43 10.72 -12.07
CA SER A 24 8.82 10.69 -12.54
C SER A 24 9.55 12.00 -12.22
N GLY A 25 10.84 11.92 -11.90
CA GLY A 25 11.69 13.08 -11.61
C GLY A 25 11.52 13.69 -10.21
N VAL A 26 10.87 12.99 -9.27
CA VAL A 26 10.84 13.42 -7.87
C VAL A 26 12.17 13.07 -7.20
N GLU A 27 12.97 14.09 -6.90
CA GLU A 27 14.29 13.97 -6.23
C GLU A 27 14.21 14.17 -4.70
N ARG A 28 12.99 14.32 -4.18
CA ARG A 28 12.76 14.56 -2.76
C ARG A 28 12.99 13.30 -1.93
N GLU A 29 13.45 13.52 -0.70
CA GLU A 29 13.69 12.46 0.28
C GLU A 29 12.39 11.68 0.59
N PRO A 30 12.37 10.34 0.40
CA PRO A 30 11.17 9.52 0.55
C PRO A 30 10.51 9.58 1.93
N GLU A 31 11.27 9.60 3.02
CA GLU A 31 10.72 9.65 4.38
C GLU A 31 10.01 10.97 4.68
N LEU A 32 10.55 12.09 4.19
CA LEU A 32 9.91 13.39 4.28
C LEU A 32 8.57 13.39 3.54
N ILE A 33 8.50 12.80 2.34
CA ILE A 33 7.24 12.66 1.59
C ILE A 33 6.24 11.84 2.40
N LYS A 34 6.65 10.68 2.94
CA LYS A 34 5.77 9.82 3.75
C LYS A 34 5.22 10.58 4.96
N LYS A 35 6.07 11.33 5.69
CA LYS A 35 5.66 12.15 6.84
C LYS A 35 4.65 13.23 6.45
N GLU A 36 4.90 13.95 5.35
CA GLU A 36 3.99 14.98 4.86
C GLU A 36 2.63 14.40 4.45
N LEU A 37 2.61 13.22 3.82
CA LEU A 37 1.35 12.57 3.44
C LEU A 37 0.54 12.15 4.67
N VAL A 38 1.18 11.59 5.69
CA VAL A 38 0.54 11.26 6.96
C VAL A 38 -0.05 12.52 7.61
N GLN A 39 0.74 13.60 7.67
CA GLN A 39 0.29 14.86 8.23
C GLN A 39 -0.86 15.48 7.43
N ALA A 40 -0.81 15.40 6.09
CA ALA A 40 -1.86 15.92 5.23
C ALA A 40 -3.20 15.20 5.45
N VAL A 41 -3.19 13.86 5.58
CA VAL A 41 -4.39 13.08 5.90
C VAL A 41 -4.92 13.44 7.28
N ARG A 42 -4.02 13.54 8.28
CA ARG A 42 -4.39 13.95 9.63
C ARG A 42 -5.04 15.33 9.66
N ASN A 43 -4.53 16.28 8.88
CA ASN A 43 -5.08 17.64 8.82
C ASN A 43 -6.44 17.70 8.11
N LYS A 44 -6.63 16.90 7.06
CA LYS A 44 -7.86 16.95 6.23
C LYS A 44 -9.01 16.10 6.77
N ILE A 45 -8.70 14.90 7.28
CA ILE A 45 -9.72 13.94 7.76
C ILE A 45 -9.80 13.96 9.29
N GLY A 46 -8.70 14.32 9.95
CA GLY A 46 -8.61 14.32 11.41
C GLY A 46 -7.91 13.09 11.97
N PRO A 47 -7.64 13.09 13.29
CA PRO A 47 -6.98 11.99 13.98
C PRO A 47 -7.78 10.67 13.94
N VAL A 48 -9.10 10.76 13.74
CA VAL A 48 -10.01 9.60 13.64
C VAL A 48 -9.65 8.65 12.50
N ALA A 49 -9.00 9.15 11.43
CA ALA A 49 -8.55 8.32 10.32
C ALA A 49 -7.50 7.28 10.71
N ALA A 50 -6.81 7.46 11.85
CA ALA A 50 -5.74 6.57 12.32
C ALA A 50 -4.65 6.25 11.26
N PHE A 51 -4.49 7.11 10.26
CA PHE A 51 -3.54 6.94 9.16
C PHE A 51 -2.12 7.26 9.62
N LYS A 52 -1.25 6.27 9.58
CA LYS A 52 0.12 6.37 10.11
C LYS A 52 1.20 5.88 9.16
N ASN A 53 0.87 4.92 8.30
CA ASN A 53 1.86 4.22 7.48
C ASN A 53 1.64 4.52 6.01
N VAL A 54 2.74 4.86 5.32
CA VAL A 54 2.79 5.05 3.88
C VAL A 54 4.01 4.32 3.35
N VAL A 55 3.81 3.55 2.29
CA VAL A 55 4.87 2.93 1.50
C VAL A 55 4.89 3.53 0.10
N ILE A 56 6.09 3.84 -0.38
CA ILE A 56 6.28 4.29 -1.75
C ILE A 56 6.61 3.04 -2.58
N VAL A 57 5.88 2.86 -3.67
CA VAL A 57 6.00 1.70 -4.57
C VAL A 57 6.20 2.19 -6.00
N PRO A 58 6.93 1.43 -6.85
CA PRO A 58 7.18 1.84 -8.22
C PRO A 58 5.90 1.90 -9.07
N ARG A 59 4.93 1.02 -8.79
CA ARG A 59 3.65 0.92 -9.48
C ARG A 59 2.64 0.17 -8.60
N LEU A 60 1.35 0.26 -8.97
CA LEU A 60 0.27 -0.48 -8.32
C LEU A 60 -0.20 -1.63 -9.22
N PRO A 61 -0.53 -2.80 -8.67
CA PRO A 61 -1.02 -3.93 -9.45
C PRO A 61 -2.42 -3.61 -9.97
N LYS A 62 -2.62 -3.78 -11.29
CA LYS A 62 -3.87 -3.44 -11.96
C LYS A 62 -4.36 -4.57 -12.83
N THR A 63 -5.64 -4.57 -13.16
CA THR A 63 -6.13 -5.34 -14.30
C THR A 63 -5.72 -4.67 -15.61
N ARG A 64 -5.82 -5.38 -16.74
CA ARG A 64 -5.65 -4.82 -18.10
C ARG A 64 -6.60 -3.65 -18.42
N SER A 65 -7.68 -3.50 -17.66
CA SER A 65 -8.61 -2.36 -17.74
C SER A 65 -8.26 -1.21 -16.78
N GLY A 66 -7.15 -1.30 -16.04
CA GLY A 66 -6.67 -0.27 -15.11
C GLY A 66 -7.24 -0.35 -13.69
N LYS A 67 -8.04 -1.37 -13.35
CA LYS A 67 -8.60 -1.51 -11.99
C LYS A 67 -7.50 -1.90 -11.01
N VAL A 68 -7.25 -1.06 -10.01
CA VAL A 68 -6.30 -1.35 -8.92
C VAL A 68 -6.75 -2.53 -8.07
N LEU A 69 -5.87 -3.50 -7.86
CA LEU A 69 -6.12 -4.75 -7.13
C LEU A 69 -5.95 -4.59 -5.61
N ARG A 70 -6.74 -3.70 -4.99
CA ARG A 70 -6.68 -3.41 -3.55
C ARG A 70 -6.89 -4.64 -2.66
N GLY A 71 -7.80 -5.54 -3.05
CA GLY A 71 -8.05 -6.78 -2.32
C GLY A 71 -6.82 -7.67 -2.24
N THR A 72 -6.13 -7.87 -3.36
CA THR A 72 -4.89 -8.66 -3.42
C THR A 72 -3.78 -8.01 -2.60
N MET A 73 -3.62 -6.68 -2.68
CA MET A 73 -2.64 -5.97 -1.84
C MET A 73 -2.94 -6.12 -0.34
N LYS A 74 -4.21 -6.10 0.07
CA LYS A 74 -4.60 -6.37 1.46
C LYS A 74 -4.22 -7.80 1.87
N GLN A 75 -4.54 -8.80 1.05
CA GLN A 75 -4.19 -10.19 1.34
C GLN A 75 -2.67 -10.39 1.47
N ILE A 76 -1.87 -9.75 0.60
CA ILE A 76 -0.40 -9.76 0.70
C ILE A 76 0.03 -9.14 2.04
N ALA A 77 -0.50 -7.97 2.40
CA ALA A 77 -0.15 -7.29 3.65
C ALA A 77 -0.49 -8.13 4.90
N ASP A 78 -1.62 -8.83 4.87
CA ASP A 78 -2.08 -9.74 5.93
C ASP A 78 -1.31 -11.07 5.97
N GLY A 79 -0.44 -11.35 5.00
CA GLY A 79 0.22 -12.67 4.88
C GLY A 79 -0.74 -13.80 4.51
N ALA A 80 -1.92 -13.46 3.99
CA ALA A 80 -2.96 -14.43 3.63
C ALA A 80 -2.74 -14.99 2.21
N SER A 81 -3.24 -16.21 1.98
CA SER A 81 -3.28 -16.79 0.63
C SER A 81 -4.06 -15.90 -0.34
N TYR A 82 -3.48 -15.63 -1.50
CA TYR A 82 -4.10 -14.86 -2.57
C TYR A 82 -3.93 -15.56 -3.92
N LYS A 83 -4.82 -15.23 -4.86
CA LYS A 83 -4.72 -15.66 -6.25
C LYS A 83 -4.74 -14.43 -7.14
N ALA A 84 -3.70 -14.26 -7.95
CA ALA A 84 -3.68 -13.21 -8.96
C ALA A 84 -4.82 -13.46 -9.96
N PRO A 85 -5.62 -12.43 -10.30
CA PRO A 85 -6.64 -12.57 -11.33
C PRO A 85 -5.96 -12.78 -12.69
N ALA A 86 -6.55 -13.60 -13.56
CA ALA A 86 -6.03 -13.84 -14.92
C ALA A 86 -5.96 -12.56 -15.78
N THR A 87 -6.69 -11.52 -15.38
CA THR A 87 -6.74 -10.21 -16.03
C THR A 87 -5.73 -9.22 -15.48
N ILE A 88 -4.83 -9.61 -14.58
CA ILE A 88 -3.72 -8.77 -14.12
C ILE A 88 -2.86 -8.33 -15.32
N ASP A 89 -2.35 -7.10 -15.26
CA ASP A 89 -1.45 -6.55 -16.29
C ASP A 89 -0.06 -7.19 -16.21
N ASP A 90 0.54 -7.19 -15.02
CA ASP A 90 1.86 -7.74 -14.74
C ASP A 90 1.87 -8.39 -13.34
N PRO A 91 1.96 -9.74 -13.27
CA PRO A 91 2.03 -10.46 -12.01
C PRO A 91 3.24 -10.10 -11.14
N ALA A 92 4.37 -9.67 -11.73
CA ALA A 92 5.59 -9.36 -10.99
C ALA A 92 5.41 -8.18 -10.02
N ILE A 93 4.41 -7.31 -10.28
CA ILE A 93 4.05 -6.21 -9.38
C ILE A 93 3.67 -6.74 -7.99
N LEU A 94 3.07 -7.94 -7.90
CA LEU A 94 2.69 -8.50 -6.60
C LEU A 94 3.91 -8.79 -5.72
N ASP A 95 5.03 -9.20 -6.32
CA ASP A 95 6.29 -9.41 -5.60
C ASP A 95 6.94 -8.07 -5.21
N GLU A 96 6.89 -7.06 -6.07
CA GLU A 96 7.32 -5.68 -5.75
C GLU A 96 6.56 -5.12 -4.53
N ILE A 97 5.23 -5.28 -4.52
CA ILE A 97 4.38 -4.88 -3.40
C ILE A 97 4.72 -5.70 -2.14
N SER A 98 4.89 -7.01 -2.26
CA SER A 98 5.24 -7.88 -1.14
C SER A 98 6.55 -7.45 -0.47
N ASN A 99 7.60 -7.19 -1.27
CA ASN A 99 8.89 -6.73 -0.76
C ASN A 99 8.77 -5.38 -0.05
N ALA A 100 8.10 -4.40 -0.66
CA ALA A 100 7.91 -3.08 -0.04
C ALA A 100 7.10 -3.17 1.27
N LEU A 101 6.15 -4.10 1.37
CA LEU A 101 5.36 -4.33 2.59
C LEU A 101 6.16 -5.02 3.70
N ARG A 102 7.09 -5.93 3.35
CA ARG A 102 7.98 -6.59 4.31
C ARG A 102 8.88 -5.60 5.04
N ASP A 103 9.37 -4.57 4.34
CA ASP A 103 10.19 -3.51 4.95
C ASP A 103 9.42 -2.72 6.03
N LEU A 104 8.09 -2.70 5.97
CA LEU A 104 7.21 -2.08 6.98
C LEU A 104 6.74 -3.08 8.05
N GLY A 105 7.17 -4.34 8.00
CA GLY A 105 6.77 -5.39 8.93
C GLY A 105 5.41 -6.03 8.62
N TYR A 106 4.86 -5.82 7.42
CA TYR A 106 3.71 -6.56 6.89
C TYR A 106 4.17 -7.77 6.07
N ALA A 107 3.24 -8.52 5.49
CA ALA A 107 3.53 -9.65 4.60
C ALA A 107 4.47 -10.70 5.23
N LYS A 108 4.36 -10.86 6.56
CA LYS A 108 5.05 -11.92 7.29
C LYS A 108 4.44 -13.23 6.86
N THR A 109 5.25 -14.07 6.23
CA THR A 109 4.85 -15.44 5.93
C THR A 109 4.94 -16.21 7.25
N SER A 110 3.82 -16.77 7.69
CA SER A 110 3.78 -17.73 8.81
C SER A 110 4.66 -18.94 8.54
#